data_AF-A0A2J4G9X6-F1
#
_entry.id   AF-A0A2J4G9X6-F1
#
_cell.length_a   1.000
_cell.length_b   1.000
_cell.length_c   1.000
_cell.angle_alpha   90.00
_cell.angle_beta   90.00
_cell.angle_gamma   90.00
#
_symmetry.space_group_name_H-M   'P 1'
#
loop_
_entity.id
_entity.type
_entity.pdbx_description
1 polymer ?
#
loop_
_entity_poly.entity_id
_entity_poly.type
_entity_poly.pdbx_seq_one_letter_code
_entity_poly.pdbx_strand_id
1 'polypeptide(L)'
;MEVWKLPPRVKVLEALGCIGDGRIEFTGEREARVVGSDGQRVYRVVWDGKLGIASNDNGSVYRGYLGYPSIAFLMLKGVLPFDAKLAEALKGIPWRELNEKFKSYRDTENYVKDVLRQRGVSWAYVEAFVSKVLGEIERLRPYRIQL
;
A
#
# COMPACT_ATOMS: atom_id res chain seq x y z
N MET A 1 -0.08 11.51 20.63
CA MET A 1 -0.13 10.46 19.60
C MET A 1 0.65 10.92 18.39
N GLU A 2 1.65 10.16 17.97
CA GLU A 2 2.38 10.44 16.74
C GLU A 2 1.56 9.95 15.54
N VAL A 3 1.43 10.78 14.49
CA VAL A 3 0.66 10.46 13.28
C VAL A 3 1.61 10.03 12.18
N TRP A 4 1.20 9.06 11.36
CA TRP A 4 1.97 8.66 10.18
C TRP A 4 2.04 9.79 9.16
N LYS A 5 3.20 10.01 8.54
CA LYS A 5 3.31 10.92 7.39
C LYS A 5 2.50 10.37 6.21
N LEU A 6 2.05 11.27 5.33
CA LEU A 6 1.42 10.88 4.09
C LEU A 6 2.42 10.05 3.24
N PRO A 7 2.01 8.89 2.71
CA PRO A 7 2.92 8.04 1.94
C PRO A 7 3.14 8.61 0.52
N PRO A 8 4.25 8.22 -0.14
CA PRO A 8 4.40 8.40 -1.57
C PRO A 8 3.22 7.76 -2.33
N ARG A 9 2.76 8.43 -3.38
CA ARG A 9 1.63 8.03 -4.24
C ARG A 9 1.68 6.56 -4.65
N VAL A 10 2.85 6.12 -5.10
CA VAL A 10 3.10 4.75 -5.56
C VAL A 10 2.80 3.68 -4.50
N LYS A 11 2.86 4.02 -3.20
CA LYS A 11 2.55 3.07 -2.12
C LYS A 11 1.07 2.70 -2.04
N VAL A 12 0.18 3.54 -2.57
CA VAL A 12 -1.23 3.18 -2.75
C VAL A 12 -1.37 2.08 -3.82
N LEU A 13 -0.62 2.20 -4.92
CA LEU A 13 -0.62 1.21 -6.00
C LEU A 13 0.06 -0.09 -5.55
N GLU A 14 1.15 -0.01 -4.79
CA GLU A 14 1.82 -1.17 -4.20
C GLU A 14 0.91 -1.94 -3.22
N ALA A 15 0.08 -1.22 -2.45
CA ALA A 15 -0.92 -1.82 -1.57
C ALA A 15 -2.02 -2.56 -2.36
N LEU A 16 -2.54 -1.95 -3.43
CA LEU A 16 -3.49 -2.63 -4.31
C LEU A 16 -2.88 -3.86 -4.99
N GLY A 17 -1.64 -3.75 -5.49
CA GLY A 17 -0.92 -4.90 -6.06
C GLY A 17 -0.71 -6.01 -5.02
N CYS A 18 -0.41 -5.66 -3.77
CA CYS A 18 -0.34 -6.62 -2.67
C CYS A 18 -1.64 -7.36 -2.43
N ILE A 19 -2.79 -6.67 -2.47
CA ILE A 19 -4.09 -7.30 -2.34
C ILE A 19 -4.38 -8.17 -3.57
N GLY A 20 -4.11 -7.66 -4.77
CA GLY A 20 -4.29 -8.39 -6.03
C GLY A 20 -3.50 -9.69 -6.05
N ASP A 21 -2.24 -9.67 -5.60
CA ASP A 21 -1.38 -10.85 -5.53
C ASP A 21 -1.75 -11.83 -4.40
N GLY A 22 -2.74 -11.50 -3.55
CA GLY A 22 -3.07 -12.29 -2.37
C GLY A 22 -1.94 -12.34 -1.34
N ARG A 23 -1.09 -11.31 -1.28
CA ARG A 23 0.11 -11.27 -0.42
C ARG A 23 -0.16 -10.83 1.01
N ILE A 24 -1.41 -10.55 1.38
CA ILE A 24 -1.82 -10.17 2.73
C ILE A 24 -2.74 -11.24 3.32
N GLU A 25 -2.40 -11.72 4.50
CA GLU A 25 -3.13 -12.74 5.25
C GLU A 25 -3.42 -12.23 6.67
N PHE A 26 -4.70 -12.24 7.07
CA PHE A 26 -5.06 -11.89 8.44
C PHE A 26 -4.74 -13.05 9.39
N THR A 27 -3.86 -12.80 10.36
CA THR A 27 -3.54 -13.76 11.43
C THR A 27 -4.43 -13.59 12.65
N GLY A 28 -5.33 -12.61 12.63
CA GLY A 28 -6.35 -12.35 13.62
C GLY A 28 -7.21 -11.15 13.22
N GLU A 29 -8.16 -10.75 14.07
CA GLU A 29 -9.03 -9.60 13.79
C GLU A 29 -8.24 -8.29 13.64
N ARG A 30 -7.12 -8.18 14.37
CA ARG A 30 -6.32 -6.96 14.53
C ARG A 30 -4.90 -7.10 14.00
N GLU A 31 -4.59 -8.21 13.33
CA GLU A 31 -3.23 -8.51 12.86
C GLU A 31 -3.23 -9.12 11.46
N ALA A 32 -2.18 -8.83 10.70
CA ALA A 32 -1.93 -9.48 9.42
C ALA A 32 -0.44 -9.69 9.16
N ARG A 33 -0.14 -10.68 8.32
CA ARG A 33 1.14 -10.88 7.67
C ARG A 33 1.06 -10.41 6.23
N VAL A 34 2.09 -9.71 5.77
CA VAL A 34 2.19 -9.20 4.40
C VAL A 34 3.49 -9.64 3.77
N VAL A 35 3.42 -10.45 2.72
CA VAL A 35 4.57 -10.95 1.98
C VAL A 35 5.03 -9.91 0.96
N GLY A 36 6.33 -9.63 0.88
CA GLY A 36 6.92 -8.76 -0.14
C GLY A 36 6.69 -9.31 -1.55
N SER A 37 6.77 -8.45 -2.58
CA SER A 37 6.48 -8.85 -3.97
C SER A 37 7.41 -9.95 -4.51
N ASP A 38 8.59 -10.12 -3.91
CA ASP A 38 9.59 -11.13 -4.26
C ASP A 38 9.56 -12.35 -3.34
N GLY A 39 8.63 -12.40 -2.38
CA GLY A 39 8.48 -13.50 -1.43
C GLY A 39 9.52 -13.57 -0.31
N GLN A 40 10.55 -12.73 -0.30
CA GLN A 40 11.68 -12.88 0.64
C GLN A 40 11.42 -12.26 2.01
N ARG A 41 10.59 -11.23 2.08
CA ARG A 41 10.28 -10.51 3.33
C ARG A 41 8.84 -10.74 3.72
N VAL A 42 8.60 -10.89 5.02
CA VAL A 42 7.26 -10.92 5.61
C VAL A 42 7.16 -9.81 6.63
N TYR A 43 6.20 -8.92 6.44
CA TYR A 43 5.91 -7.82 7.34
C TYR A 43 4.75 -8.19 8.25
N ARG A 44 4.79 -7.69 9.49
CA ARG A 44 3.66 -7.78 10.43
C ARG A 44 2.96 -6.45 10.49
N VAL A 45 1.63 -6.49 10.47
CA VAL A 45 0.75 -5.34 10.68
C VAL A 45 -0.09 -5.58 11.94
N VAL A 46 -0.18 -4.58 12.81
CA VAL A 46 -1.07 -4.59 13.98
C VAL A 46 -1.97 -3.35 13.97
N TRP A 47 -3.21 -3.51 14.42
CA TRP A 47 -4.25 -2.48 14.40
C TRP A 47 -5.04 -2.47 15.71
N ASP A 48 -5.38 -1.30 16.23
CA ASP A 48 -6.10 -1.19 17.51
C ASP A 48 -7.63 -1.29 17.41
N GLY A 49 -8.16 -1.49 16.21
CA GLY A 49 -9.60 -1.47 15.93
C GLY A 49 -10.17 -0.08 15.61
N LYS A 50 -9.32 0.97 15.59
CA LYS A 50 -9.68 2.36 15.28
C LYS A 50 -8.78 2.91 14.17
N LEU A 51 -7.94 3.89 14.46
CA LEU A 51 -7.00 4.50 13.50
C LEU A 51 -5.54 4.26 13.91
N GLY A 52 -5.30 3.52 14.98
CA GLY A 52 -3.97 3.14 15.43
C GLY A 52 -3.49 1.92 14.66
N ILE A 53 -2.39 2.07 13.93
CA ILE A 53 -1.83 1.00 13.12
C ILE A 53 -0.29 1.06 13.11
N ALA A 54 0.35 -0.09 13.05
CA ALA A 54 1.80 -0.19 12.90
C ALA A 54 2.19 -1.33 11.97
N SER A 55 3.30 -1.15 11.26
CA SER A 55 3.91 -2.14 10.38
C SER A 55 5.43 -2.07 10.54
N ASN A 56 6.10 -3.21 10.47
CA ASN A 56 7.57 -3.28 10.51
C ASN A 56 8.24 -3.13 9.13
N ASP A 57 7.50 -2.67 8.11
CA ASP A 57 8.09 -2.40 6.80
C ASP A 57 9.07 -1.22 6.81
N ASN A 58 10.02 -1.24 5.86
CA ASN A 58 11.08 -0.24 5.78
C ASN A 58 10.54 1.20 5.62
N GLY A 59 9.42 1.38 4.93
CA GLY A 59 8.80 2.70 4.75
C GLY A 59 8.31 3.24 6.08
N SER A 60 7.58 2.42 6.84
CA SER A 60 7.10 2.77 8.17
C SER A 60 8.27 3.02 9.14
N VAL A 61 9.23 2.10 9.22
CA VAL A 61 10.34 2.15 10.19
C VAL A 61 11.34 3.28 9.90
N TYR A 62 11.80 3.41 8.65
CA TYR A 62 12.91 4.34 8.33
C TYR A 62 12.46 5.66 7.72
N ARG A 63 11.23 5.76 7.19
CA ARG A 63 10.71 6.99 6.57
C ARG A 63 9.56 7.63 7.35
N GLY A 64 8.89 6.86 8.20
CA GLY A 64 7.86 7.36 9.11
C GLY A 64 6.53 7.71 8.43
N TYR A 65 6.29 7.23 7.21
CA TYR A 65 5.01 7.32 6.52
C TYR A 65 4.19 6.03 6.68
N LEU A 66 2.89 6.09 6.40
CA LEU A 66 2.01 4.91 6.43
C LEU A 66 2.38 3.92 5.31
N GLY A 67 3.09 2.83 5.63
CA GLY A 67 3.58 1.85 4.65
C GLY A 67 2.48 1.11 3.89
N TYR A 68 2.82 0.56 2.72
CA TYR A 68 1.88 -0.20 1.88
C TYR A 68 1.21 -1.38 2.61
N PRO A 69 1.85 -2.10 3.56
CA PRO A 69 1.17 -3.18 4.30
C PRO A 69 0.01 -2.64 5.14
N SER A 70 0.22 -1.50 5.81
CA SER A 70 -0.82 -0.83 6.59
C SER A 70 -1.94 -0.28 5.70
N ILE A 71 -1.60 0.28 4.52
CA ILE A 71 -2.60 0.73 3.55
C ILE A 71 -3.46 -0.46 3.08
N ALA A 72 -2.82 -1.58 2.70
CA ALA A 72 -3.52 -2.79 2.24
C ALA A 72 -4.45 -3.36 3.34
N PHE A 73 -3.96 -3.42 4.59
CA PHE A 73 -4.76 -3.82 5.74
C PHE A 73 -6.00 -2.94 5.91
N LEU A 74 -5.83 -1.62 5.90
CA LEU A 74 -6.93 -0.67 6.10
C LEU A 74 -7.93 -0.69 4.93
N MET A 75 -7.48 -0.95 3.70
CA MET A 75 -8.36 -1.19 2.55
C MET A 75 -9.24 -2.41 2.77
N LEU A 76 -8.65 -3.54 3.19
CA LEU A 76 -9.39 -4.78 3.45
C LEU A 76 -10.30 -4.71 4.70
N LYS A 77 -10.00 -3.82 5.66
CA LYS A 77 -10.89 -3.49 6.77
C LYS A 77 -12.00 -2.48 6.41
N GLY A 78 -12.03 -1.97 5.19
CA GLY A 78 -13.01 -0.97 4.75
C GLY A 78 -12.79 0.43 5.34
N VAL A 79 -11.62 0.67 5.97
CA VAL A 79 -11.26 1.99 6.52
C VAL A 79 -10.76 2.91 5.41
N LEU A 80 -10.02 2.37 4.44
CA LEU A 80 -9.58 3.09 3.24
C LEU A 80 -10.32 2.60 2.00
N PRO A 81 -10.50 3.46 0.97
CA PRO A 81 -11.10 3.04 -0.30
C PRO A 81 -10.32 1.89 -0.94
N PHE A 82 -11.04 0.88 -1.43
CA PHE A 82 -10.50 -0.24 -2.20
C PHE A 82 -11.08 -0.26 -3.62
N ASP A 83 -10.27 -0.64 -4.59
CA ASP A 83 -10.68 -0.78 -5.99
C ASP A 83 -10.23 -2.14 -6.53
N ALA A 84 -11.17 -3.06 -6.67
CA ALA A 84 -10.89 -4.43 -7.10
C ALA A 84 -10.38 -4.50 -8.55
N LYS A 85 -10.84 -3.60 -9.44
CA LYS A 85 -10.40 -3.56 -10.84
C LYS A 85 -8.94 -3.13 -10.94
N LEU A 86 -8.56 -2.12 -10.18
CA LEU A 86 -7.15 -1.68 -10.11
C LEU A 86 -6.27 -2.72 -9.41
N ALA A 87 -6.74 -3.37 -8.35
CA ALA A 87 -6.01 -4.46 -7.71
C ALA A 87 -5.70 -5.60 -8.69
N GLU A 88 -6.70 -6.03 -9.48
CA GLU A 88 -6.52 -7.02 -10.54
C GLU A 88 -5.51 -6.55 -11.58
N ALA A 89 -5.66 -5.31 -12.05
CA ALA A 89 -4.77 -4.73 -13.05
C ALA A 89 -3.34 -4.48 -12.54
N LEU A 90 -3.10 -4.54 -11.22
CA LEU A 90 -1.77 -4.37 -10.60
C LEU A 90 -1.11 -5.72 -10.22
N LYS A 91 -1.78 -6.86 -10.46
CA LYS A 91 -1.23 -8.19 -10.19
C LYS A 91 0.10 -8.45 -10.90
N GLY A 92 1.00 -9.14 -10.22
CA GLY A 92 2.28 -9.61 -10.74
C GLY A 92 3.30 -8.51 -11.00
N ILE A 93 3.09 -7.29 -10.50
CA ILE A 93 4.10 -6.23 -10.59
C ILE A 93 5.23 -6.54 -9.57
N PRO A 94 6.50 -6.67 -10.01
CA PRO A 94 7.63 -7.00 -9.14
C PRO A 94 8.13 -5.75 -8.41
N TRP A 95 7.34 -5.27 -7.43
CA TRP A 95 7.55 -3.98 -6.78
C TRP A 95 8.94 -3.80 -6.16
N ARG A 96 9.50 -4.83 -5.52
CA ARG A 96 10.84 -4.79 -4.93
C ARG A 96 11.90 -4.55 -5.99
N GLU A 97 11.87 -5.33 -7.06
CA GLU A 97 12.83 -5.26 -8.16
C GLU A 97 12.74 -3.92 -8.87
N LEU A 98 11.53 -3.39 -9.11
CA LEU A 98 11.35 -2.05 -9.68
C LEU A 98 11.90 -0.96 -8.76
N ASN A 99 11.63 -1.05 -7.45
CA ASN A 99 12.13 -0.08 -6.47
C ASN A 99 13.66 -0.12 -6.35
N GLU A 100 14.28 -1.30 -6.41
CA GLU A 100 15.75 -1.48 -6.39
C GLU A 100 16.40 -0.99 -7.69
N LYS A 101 15.76 -1.25 -8.83
CA LYS A 101 16.22 -0.82 -10.16
C LYS A 101 16.18 0.70 -10.32
N PHE A 102 15.03 1.30 -10.02
CA PHE A 102 14.81 2.72 -10.29
C PHE A 102 15.29 3.63 -9.16
N LYS A 103 15.21 3.17 -7.90
CA LYS A 103 15.52 3.97 -6.70
C LYS A 103 14.79 5.32 -6.65
N SER A 104 13.68 5.41 -7.38
CA SER A 104 12.93 6.63 -7.66
C SER A 104 11.45 6.27 -7.75
N TYR A 105 10.63 6.79 -6.83
CA TYR A 105 9.19 6.51 -6.85
C TYR A 105 8.50 7.01 -8.12
N ARG A 106 8.99 8.12 -8.69
CA ARG A 106 8.48 8.67 -9.95
C ARG A 106 8.71 7.70 -11.11
N ASP A 107 9.89 7.12 -11.20
CA ASP A 107 10.23 6.21 -12.30
C ASP A 107 9.54 4.85 -12.14
N THR A 108 9.39 4.36 -10.90
CA THR A 108 8.53 3.22 -10.61
C THR A 108 7.08 3.50 -11.03
N GLU A 109 6.53 4.66 -10.70
CA GLU A 109 5.15 5.04 -11.07
C GLU A 109 4.97 5.17 -12.60
N ASN A 110 5.96 5.73 -13.31
CA ASN A 110 5.94 5.80 -14.77
C ASN A 110 5.90 4.39 -15.41
N TYR A 111 6.71 3.46 -14.89
CA TYR A 111 6.67 2.07 -15.36
C TYR A 111 5.30 1.44 -15.11
N VAL A 112 4.73 1.62 -13.92
CA VAL A 112 3.40 1.10 -13.56
C VAL A 112 2.31 1.71 -14.46
N LYS A 113 2.41 3.00 -14.78
CA LYS A 113 1.51 3.67 -15.72
C LYS A 113 1.52 2.99 -17.09
N ASP A 114 2.68 2.65 -17.62
CA ASP A 114 2.80 1.96 -18.90
C ASP A 114 2.19 0.55 -18.85
N VAL A 115 2.43 -0.20 -17.77
CA VAL A 115 1.82 -1.53 -17.54
C VAL A 115 0.30 -1.43 -17.48
N LEU A 116 -0.24 -0.48 -16.70
CA LEU A 116 -1.68 -0.28 -16.57
C LEU A 116 -2.33 0.15 -17.89
N ARG A 117 -1.66 0.99 -18.69
CA ARG A 117 -2.13 1.35 -20.03
C ARG A 117 -2.24 0.12 -20.92
N GLN A 118 -1.24 -0.77 -20.91
CA GLN A 118 -1.28 -2.03 -21.67
C GLN A 118 -2.40 -2.97 -21.20
N ARG A 119 -2.77 -2.90 -19.92
CA ARG A 119 -3.90 -3.63 -19.33
C ARG A 119 -5.26 -2.91 -19.50
N GLY A 120 -5.33 -1.87 -20.32
CA GLY A 120 -6.58 -1.16 -20.63
C GLY A 120 -7.10 -0.25 -19.51
N VAL A 121 -6.23 0.16 -18.58
CA VAL A 121 -6.57 1.06 -17.48
C VAL A 121 -6.08 2.48 -17.80
N SER A 122 -6.98 3.45 -17.75
CA SER A 122 -6.64 4.85 -18.00
C SER A 122 -5.93 5.48 -16.80
N TRP A 123 -4.92 6.30 -17.05
CA TRP A 123 -4.17 6.96 -15.97
C TRP A 123 -5.03 7.93 -15.16
N ALA A 124 -5.99 8.61 -15.78
CA ALA A 124 -6.91 9.51 -15.09
C ALA A 124 -7.72 8.76 -14.00
N TYR A 125 -8.13 7.52 -14.27
CA TYR A 125 -8.82 6.69 -13.29
C TYR A 125 -7.90 6.30 -12.12
N VAL A 126 -6.65 5.96 -12.41
CA VAL A 126 -5.63 5.66 -11.40
C VAL A 126 -5.36 6.89 -10.53
N GLU A 127 -5.18 8.07 -11.13
CA GLU A 127 -4.93 9.31 -10.40
C GLU A 127 -6.09 9.72 -9.51
N ALA A 128 -7.33 9.57 -9.98
CA ALA A 128 -8.52 9.82 -9.18
C ALA A 128 -8.57 8.92 -7.95
N PHE A 129 -8.27 7.62 -8.12
CA PHE A 129 -8.24 6.66 -7.01
C PHE A 129 -7.12 6.97 -6.01
N VAL A 130 -5.89 7.20 -6.48
CA VAL A 130 -4.76 7.53 -5.62
C VAL A 130 -5.01 8.81 -4.84
N SER A 131 -5.54 9.85 -5.49
CA SER A 131 -5.88 11.11 -4.83
C SER A 131 -6.96 10.93 -3.77
N LYS A 132 -7.97 10.10 -4.05
CA LYS A 132 -9.02 9.75 -3.07
C LYS A 132 -8.43 9.06 -1.84
N VAL A 133 -7.58 8.05 -2.02
CA VAL A 133 -6.97 7.32 -0.89
C VAL A 133 -6.06 8.24 -0.07
N LEU A 134 -5.23 9.06 -0.72
CA LEU A 134 -4.35 10.00 -0.02
C LEU A 134 -5.16 11.05 0.76
N GLY A 135 -6.24 11.57 0.19
CA GLY A 135 -7.16 12.48 0.88
C GLY A 135 -7.80 11.83 2.11
N GLU A 136 -8.20 10.56 2.02
CA GLU A 136 -8.71 9.82 3.19
C GLU A 136 -7.64 9.60 4.26
N ILE A 137 -6.40 9.28 3.90
CA ILE A 137 -5.29 9.14 4.86
C ILE A 137 -5.04 10.49 5.57
N GLU A 138 -5.03 11.59 4.82
CA GLU A 138 -4.84 12.93 5.37
C GLU A 138 -5.99 13.32 6.32
N ARG A 139 -7.24 13.02 5.95
CA ARG A 139 -8.42 13.29 6.76
C ARG A 139 -8.47 12.45 8.04
N LEU A 140 -8.22 11.15 7.94
CA LEU A 140 -8.32 10.22 9.06
C LEU A 140 -7.14 10.35 10.03
N ARG A 141 -5.95 10.74 9.55
CA ARG A 141 -4.73 10.86 10.34
C ARG A 141 -4.40 9.59 11.17
N PRO A 142 -4.17 8.43 10.52
CA PRO A 142 -3.79 7.20 11.22
C PRO A 142 -2.57 7.43 12.13
N TYR A 143 -2.66 6.96 13.37
CA TYR A 143 -1.63 7.17 14.37
C TYR A 143 -0.81 5.92 14.62
N ARG A 144 0.40 6.13 15.13
CA ARG A 144 1.33 5.06 15.47
C ARG A 144 0.89 4.38 16.76
N ILE A 145 0.95 3.05 16.74
CA ILE A 145 0.88 2.20 17.92
C ILE A 145 2.15 1.35 18.01
N GLN A 146 2.33 0.64 19.12
CA GLN A 146 3.43 -0.33 19.24
C GLN A 146 3.12 -1.56 18.38
N LEU A 147 4.17 -2.09 17.73
CA LEU A 147 4.10 -3.34 17.00
C LEU A 147 4.03 -4.52 17.98
#